data_AF-A0AAV8WLB1-F1
#
_entry.id   AF-A0AAV8WLB1-F1
#
_cell.length_a   1.000
_cell.length_b   1.000
_cell.length_c   1.000
_cell.angle_alpha   90.00
_cell.angle_beta   90.00
_cell.angle_gamma   90.00
#
_symmetry.space_group_name_H-M   'P 1'
#
loop_
_entity.id
_entity.type
_entity.pdbx_description
1 polymer ?
#
loop_
_entity_poly.entity_id
_entity_poly.type
_entity_poly.pdbx_seq_one_letter_code
_entity_poly.pdbx_strand_id
1 'polypeptide(L)'
;NLCFFSDKQYASMPELFYQDNYDKCMLLEDEALYCFFTYQLEPLNPTNVPEIWKIIEEVSSDEYNYRHDHLRHGICIPLTCPNIGSNDNETILLEGITNCYNKKFKNMELKGIATNLLCETNKPKYPVDWLDISVA
;
A
#
# COMPACT_ATOMS: atom_id res chain seq x y z
N ASN A 1 7.88 21.35 -20.11
CA ASN A 1 7.68 20.17 -20.98
C ASN A 1 7.47 18.97 -20.07
N LEU A 2 6.22 18.64 -19.71
CA LEU A 2 5.90 17.60 -18.72
C LEU A 2 5.28 16.33 -19.32
N CYS A 3 5.27 16.17 -20.65
CA CYS A 3 4.43 15.15 -21.28
C CYS A 3 5.23 14.26 -22.24
N PHE A 4 5.84 13.19 -21.72
CA PHE A 4 6.27 12.04 -22.53
C PHE A 4 5.18 10.95 -22.63
N PHE A 5 4.13 11.02 -21.80
CA PHE A 5 3.01 10.07 -21.81
C PHE A 5 1.66 10.80 -21.89
N SER A 6 0.70 10.13 -22.51
CA SER A 6 -0.70 10.58 -22.48
C SER A 6 -1.29 10.41 -21.08
N ASP A 7 -2.28 11.23 -20.73
CA ASP A 7 -3.05 11.07 -19.48
C ASP A 7 -3.62 9.66 -19.32
N LYS A 8 -3.94 9.00 -20.44
CA LYS A 8 -4.42 7.61 -20.47
C LYS A 8 -3.33 6.61 -20.03
N GLN A 9 -2.08 6.81 -20.44
CA GLN A 9 -0.96 5.98 -20.01
C GLN A 9 -0.64 6.22 -18.53
N TYR A 10 -0.64 7.49 -18.11
CA TYR A 10 -0.44 7.84 -16.71
C TYR A 10 -1.52 7.20 -15.81
N ALA A 11 -2.79 7.31 -16.21
CA ALA A 11 -3.92 6.71 -15.51
C ALA A 11 -3.98 5.17 -15.56
N SER A 12 -3.14 4.53 -16.38
CA SER A 12 -3.06 3.06 -16.44
C SER A 12 -2.13 2.47 -15.37
N MET A 13 -1.27 3.29 -14.76
CA MET A 13 -0.40 2.87 -13.67
C MET A 13 -1.23 2.51 -12.42
N PRO A 14 -0.73 1.61 -11.56
CA PRO A 14 -1.29 1.41 -10.24
C PRO A 14 -1.46 2.74 -9.49
N GLU A 15 -2.53 2.84 -8.69
CA GLU A 15 -2.74 4.00 -7.83
C GLU A 15 -1.53 4.19 -6.93
N LEU A 16 -0.92 5.37 -6.99
CA LEU A 16 0.25 5.69 -6.18
C LEU A 16 -0.10 5.78 -4.69
N PHE A 17 -1.29 6.29 -4.41
CA PHE A 17 -1.85 6.44 -3.07
C PHE A 17 -3.22 5.78 -3.03
N TYR A 18 -3.42 4.90 -2.06
CA TYR A 18 -4.71 4.26 -1.82
C TYR A 18 -4.92 4.12 -0.32
N GLN A 19 -6.13 4.41 0.15
CA GLN A 19 -6.48 4.25 1.55
C GLN A 19 -7.88 3.66 1.66
N ASP A 20 -7.99 2.53 2.35
CA ASP A 20 -9.29 2.06 2.81
C ASP A 20 -9.89 3.07 3.79
N ASN A 21 -11.21 3.01 3.98
CA ASN A 21 -11.87 3.85 4.97
C ASN A 21 -11.45 3.40 6.38
N TYR A 22 -10.58 4.19 7.01
CA TYR A 22 -10.04 3.92 8.35
C TYR A 22 -11.14 3.78 9.40
N ASP A 23 -12.08 4.74 9.46
CA ASP A 23 -13.16 4.72 10.46
C ASP A 23 -14.00 3.45 10.35
N LYS A 24 -14.33 3.04 9.13
CA LYS A 24 -15.04 1.77 8.89
C LYS A 24 -14.23 0.55 9.31
N CYS A 25 -12.91 0.59 9.19
CA CYS A 25 -12.04 -0.49 9.68
C CYS A 25 -12.06 -0.57 11.21
N MET A 26 -12.00 0.57 11.90
CA MET A 26 -12.01 0.62 13.37
C MET A 26 -13.34 0.16 13.98
N LEU A 27 -14.44 0.22 13.21
CA LEU A 27 -15.74 -0.36 13.59
C LEU A 27 -15.75 -1.90 13.62
N LEU A 28 -14.69 -2.59 13.18
CA LEU A 28 -14.54 -4.05 13.33
C LEU A 28 -14.10 -4.48 14.73
N GLU A 29 -13.97 -3.54 15.67
CA GLU A 29 -13.65 -3.79 17.06
C GLU A 29 -12.37 -4.65 17.23
N ASP A 30 -12.45 -5.79 17.90
CA ASP A 30 -11.29 -6.65 18.18
C ASP A 30 -10.65 -7.27 16.92
N GLU A 31 -11.34 -7.24 15.77
CA GLU A 31 -10.79 -7.66 14.49
C GLU A 31 -10.06 -6.53 13.75
N ALA A 32 -10.23 -5.27 14.16
CA ALA A 32 -9.71 -4.11 13.47
C ALA A 32 -8.18 -4.11 13.42
N LEU A 33 -7.64 -4.18 12.20
CA LEU A 33 -6.22 -4.00 11.91
C LEU A 33 -6.07 -3.19 10.62
N TYR A 34 -5.67 -1.93 10.77
CA TYR A 34 -5.40 -1.03 9.65
C TYR A 34 -3.90 -0.83 9.50
N CYS A 35 -3.34 -1.07 8.32
CA CYS A 35 -1.90 -1.00 8.08
C CYS A 35 -1.57 -0.04 6.94
N PHE A 36 -0.64 0.88 7.19
CA PHE A 36 0.06 1.68 6.19
C PHE A 36 1.39 1.02 5.83
N PHE A 37 1.74 1.03 4.55
CA PHE A 37 3.01 0.49 4.05
C PHE A 37 3.36 1.08 2.70
N THR A 38 4.63 0.91 2.31
CA THR A 38 5.09 1.12 0.94
C THR A 38 5.19 -0.23 0.23
N TYR A 39 4.50 -0.40 -0.90
CA TYR A 39 4.65 -1.55 -1.77
C TYR A 39 5.55 -1.19 -2.95
N GLN A 40 6.76 -1.72 -2.95
CA GLN A 40 7.73 -1.48 -4.00
C GLN A 40 7.50 -2.46 -5.15
N LEU A 41 7.02 -1.94 -6.28
CA LEU A 41 6.73 -2.71 -7.48
C LEU A 41 8.00 -3.12 -8.21
N GLU A 42 7.93 -4.27 -8.88
CA GLU A 42 8.89 -4.76 -9.85
C GLU A 42 8.18 -5.62 -10.92
N PRO A 43 8.79 -5.85 -12.10
CA PRO A 43 8.26 -6.79 -13.07
C PRO A 43 8.14 -8.19 -12.48
N LEU A 44 7.04 -8.89 -12.79
CA LEU A 44 6.87 -10.28 -12.41
C LEU A 44 7.97 -11.16 -13.01
N ASN A 45 8.39 -10.87 -14.23
CA ASN A 45 9.49 -11.53 -14.91
C ASN A 45 10.51 -10.49 -15.41
N PRO A 46 11.78 -10.51 -14.93
CA PRO A 46 12.78 -9.54 -15.35
C PRO A 46 13.19 -9.64 -16.83
N THR A 47 12.92 -10.78 -17.50
CA THR A 47 13.21 -10.94 -18.94
C THR A 47 12.03 -10.59 -19.84
N ASN A 48 10.81 -10.51 -19.29
CA ASN A 48 9.61 -10.10 -20.01
C ASN A 48 9.00 -8.88 -19.30
N VAL A 49 9.57 -7.71 -19.56
CA VAL A 49 9.18 -6.46 -18.91
C VAL A 49 7.89 -5.93 -19.54
N PRO A 50 6.79 -5.82 -18.78
CA PRO A 50 5.51 -5.36 -19.33
C PRO A 50 5.57 -3.88 -19.68
N GLU A 51 4.77 -3.45 -20.66
CA GLU A 51 4.76 -2.05 -21.12
C GLU A 51 4.43 -1.06 -19.99
N ILE A 52 3.57 -1.47 -19.04
CA ILE A 52 3.23 -0.65 -17.89
C ILE A 52 4.44 -0.35 -16.99
N TRP A 53 5.39 -1.28 -16.88
CA TRP A 53 6.60 -1.08 -16.10
C TRP A 53 7.49 0.00 -16.71
N LYS A 54 7.61 0.04 -18.05
CA LYS A 54 8.39 1.08 -18.73
C LYS A 54 7.83 2.47 -18.48
N ILE A 55 6.49 2.59 -18.44
CA ILE A 55 5.82 3.85 -18.09
C ILE A 55 6.15 4.24 -16.64
N ILE A 56 6.05 3.29 -15.71
CA ILE A 56 6.39 3.51 -14.29
C ILE A 56 7.84 3.97 -14.14
N GLU A 57 8.80 3.27 -14.76
CA GLU A 57 10.23 3.61 -14.70
C GLU A 57 10.54 5.00 -15.24
N GLU A 58 10.02 5.33 -16.42
CA GLU A 58 10.27 6.63 -17.05
C GLU A 58 9.68 7.77 -16.21
N VAL A 59 8.42 7.65 -15.76
CA VAL A 59 7.80 8.67 -14.89
C VAL A 59 8.57 8.82 -13.59
N SER A 60 9.03 7.71 -13.00
CA SER A 60 9.78 7.67 -11.75
C SER A 60 11.25 8.09 -11.87
N SER A 61 11.75 8.28 -13.09
CA SER A 61 13.12 8.73 -13.37
C SER A 61 13.27 10.25 -13.25
N ASP A 62 12.17 10.99 -13.38
CA ASP A 62 12.12 12.43 -13.18
C ASP A 62 12.05 12.77 -11.68
N GLU A 63 13.00 13.55 -11.19
CA GLU A 63 13.10 13.96 -9.78
C GLU A 63 11.92 14.84 -9.29
N TYR A 64 11.19 15.47 -10.22
CA TYR A 64 10.02 16.29 -9.90
C TYR A 64 8.73 15.46 -9.81
N ASN A 65 8.78 14.19 -10.20
CA ASN A 65 7.65 13.26 -10.08
C ASN A 65 7.77 12.39 -8.83
N TYR A 66 6.63 11.91 -8.35
CA TYR A 66 6.65 10.84 -7.37
C TYR A 66 7.20 9.55 -7.99
N ARG A 67 7.89 8.75 -7.18
CA ARG A 67 8.27 7.37 -7.50
C ARG A 67 7.02 6.50 -7.62
N HIS A 68 6.58 6.22 -8.85
CA HIS A 68 5.40 5.40 -9.15
C HIS A 68 5.62 3.90 -8.96
N ASP A 69 6.86 3.47 -8.72
CA ASP A 69 7.19 2.13 -8.26
C ASP A 69 7.05 1.97 -6.74
N HIS A 70 6.84 3.05 -5.97
CA HIS A 70 6.68 3.02 -4.51
C HIS A 70 5.24 3.38 -4.12
N LEU A 71 4.33 2.40 -4.16
CA LEU A 71 2.93 2.64 -3.83
C LEU A 71 2.74 2.82 -2.33
N ARG A 72 2.09 3.90 -1.89
CA ARG A 72 1.89 4.25 -0.48
C ARG A 72 0.45 3.99 -0.08
N HIS A 73 0.22 2.81 0.48
CA HIS A 73 -1.13 2.30 0.70
C HIS A 73 -1.44 2.17 2.18
N GLY A 74 -2.70 2.46 2.55
CA GLY A 74 -3.30 2.12 3.83
C GLY A 74 -4.46 1.16 3.60
N ILE A 75 -4.48 0.01 4.26
CA ILE A 75 -5.56 -0.97 4.08
C ILE A 75 -6.10 -1.48 5.40
N CYS A 76 -7.38 -1.83 5.40
CA CYS A 76 -8.00 -2.62 6.45
C CYS A 76 -7.73 -4.11 6.18
N ILE A 77 -6.83 -4.72 6.94
CA ILE A 77 -6.36 -6.10 6.70
C ILE A 77 -7.53 -7.11 6.64
N PRO A 78 -8.48 -7.13 7.60
CA PRO A 78 -9.59 -8.10 7.57
C PRO A 78 -10.48 -7.99 6.33
N LEU A 79 -10.54 -6.82 5.69
CA LEU A 79 -11.40 -6.58 4.53
C LEU A 79 -10.65 -6.76 3.20
N THR A 80 -9.44 -6.20 3.11
CA THR A 80 -8.68 -6.14 1.86
C THR A 80 -7.79 -7.36 1.66
N CYS A 81 -7.25 -7.93 2.75
CA CYS A 81 -6.42 -9.12 2.73
C CYS A 81 -6.87 -10.13 3.81
N PRO A 82 -8.10 -10.69 3.70
CA PRO A 82 -8.76 -11.46 4.77
C PRO A 82 -8.07 -12.77 5.19
N ASN A 83 -7.03 -13.19 4.46
CA ASN A 83 -6.29 -14.42 4.77
C ASN A 83 -5.09 -14.20 5.70
N ILE A 84 -4.90 -12.97 6.20
CA ILE A 84 -3.84 -12.58 7.13
C ILE A 84 -4.45 -12.49 8.53
N GLY A 85 -3.81 -13.10 9.54
CA GLY A 85 -4.32 -13.04 10.90
C GLY A 85 -3.98 -11.72 11.58
N SER A 86 -4.93 -11.11 12.30
CA SER A 86 -4.70 -9.84 13.01
C SER A 86 -3.70 -9.93 14.18
N ASN A 87 -3.38 -11.14 14.65
CA ASN A 87 -2.45 -11.39 15.76
C ASN A 87 -1.03 -11.77 15.30
N ASP A 88 -0.77 -11.70 13.99
CA ASP A 88 0.52 -12.04 13.43
C ASP A 88 1.57 -10.99 13.81
N ASN A 89 2.83 -11.42 13.95
CA ASN A 89 3.94 -10.46 14.14
C ASN A 89 4.19 -9.66 12.85
N GLU A 90 4.95 -8.55 12.98
CA GLU A 90 5.20 -7.62 11.87
C GLU A 90 5.76 -8.31 10.60
N THR A 91 6.66 -9.28 10.76
CA THR A 91 7.25 -10.04 9.63
C THR A 91 6.21 -10.86 8.89
N ILE A 92 5.34 -11.57 9.61
CA ILE A 92 4.27 -12.39 9.02
C ILE A 92 3.23 -11.49 8.35
N LEU A 93 2.89 -10.35 8.96
CA LEU A 93 2.00 -9.34 8.35
C LEU A 93 2.59 -8.81 7.05
N LEU A 94 3.86 -8.41 7.03
CA LEU A 94 4.57 -7.95 5.83
C LEU A 94 4.56 -8.99 4.71
N GLU A 95 4.85 -10.26 5.03
CA GLU A 95 4.81 -11.36 4.06
C GLU A 95 3.38 -11.60 3.54
N GLY A 96 2.39 -11.59 4.44
CA GLY A 96 0.97 -11.72 4.10
C GLY A 96 0.51 -10.62 3.15
N ILE A 97 0.82 -9.36 3.46
CA ILE A 97 0.50 -8.19 2.63
C ILE A 97 1.20 -8.30 1.27
N THR A 98 2.49 -8.66 1.27
CA THR A 98 3.25 -8.87 0.05
C THR A 98 2.59 -9.91 -0.85
N ASN A 99 2.20 -11.06 -0.29
CA ASN A 99 1.52 -12.12 -1.03
C ASN A 99 0.12 -11.70 -1.53
N CYS A 100 -0.62 -10.95 -0.72
CA CYS A 100 -1.92 -10.39 -1.11
C CYS A 100 -1.78 -9.44 -2.30
N TYR A 101 -0.81 -8.52 -2.25
CA TYR A 101 -0.56 -7.54 -3.30
C TYR A 101 0.05 -8.16 -4.56
N ASN A 102 0.93 -9.16 -4.43
CA ASN A 102 1.42 -9.94 -5.56
C ASN A 102 0.26 -10.57 -6.35
N LYS A 103 -0.78 -11.06 -5.66
CA LYS A 103 -2.00 -11.56 -6.32
C LYS A 103 -2.78 -10.43 -6.99
N LYS A 104 -2.93 -9.27 -6.32
CA LYS A 104 -3.61 -8.07 -6.86
C LYS A 104 -2.99 -7.61 -8.18
N PHE A 105 -1.66 -7.54 -8.26
CA PHE A 105 -0.95 -6.98 -9.41
C PHE A 105 -0.50 -8.00 -10.46
N LYS A 106 -0.76 -9.30 -10.23
CA LYS A 106 -0.39 -10.37 -11.16
C LYS A 106 -0.88 -10.16 -12.60
N ASN A 107 -2.10 -9.64 -12.76
CA ASN A 107 -2.69 -9.40 -14.10
C ASN A 107 -2.01 -8.27 -14.88
N MET A 108 -1.26 -7.40 -14.20
CA MET A 108 -0.43 -6.37 -14.82
C MET A 108 1.00 -6.87 -15.08
N GLU A 109 1.27 -8.15 -14.83
CA GLU A 109 2.61 -8.75 -14.85
C GLU A 109 3.59 -8.01 -13.91
N LEU A 110 3.09 -7.52 -12.77
CA LEU A 110 3.86 -6.89 -11.72
C LEU A 110 3.77 -7.70 -10.43
N LYS A 111 4.80 -7.56 -9.60
CA LYS A 111 4.87 -8.04 -8.21
C LYS A 111 5.62 -7.00 -7.38
N GLY A 112 5.92 -7.31 -6.14
CA GLY A 112 6.64 -6.38 -5.29
C GLY A 112 6.84 -6.88 -3.88
N ILE A 113 7.31 -5.98 -3.03
CA ILE A 113 7.58 -6.24 -1.61
C ILE A 113 6.97 -5.10 -0.79
N ALA A 114 6.23 -5.46 0.27
CA ALA A 114 5.77 -4.50 1.25
C ALA A 114 6.91 -4.13 2.21
N THR A 115 7.02 -2.84 2.54
CA THR A 115 8.04 -2.25 3.41
C THR A 115 7.43 -1.12 4.23
N ASN A 116 8.14 -0.62 5.25
CA ASN A 116 7.71 0.51 6.09
C ASN A 116 6.32 0.30 6.72
N LEU A 117 6.09 -0.89 7.30
CA LEU A 117 4.79 -1.26 7.85
C LEU A 117 4.51 -0.49 9.14
N LEU A 118 3.34 0.12 9.22
CA LEU A 118 2.78 0.72 10.43
C LEU A 118 1.34 0.29 10.55
N CYS A 119 1.00 -0.44 11.62
CA CYS A 119 -0.36 -0.92 11.85
C CYS A 119 -0.97 -0.34 13.12
N GLU A 120 -2.28 -0.13 13.07
CA GLU A 120 -3.12 0.36 14.14
C GLU A 120 -4.33 -0.55 14.34
N THR A 121 -4.80 -0.61 15.58
CA THR A 121 -6.02 -1.34 15.96
C THR A 121 -7.04 -0.33 16.50
N ASN A 122 -8.25 -0.79 16.81
CA ASN A 122 -9.25 0.05 17.48
C ASN A 122 -8.82 0.54 18.88
N LYS A 123 -7.78 -0.05 19.47
CA LYS A 123 -7.23 0.34 20.77
C LYS A 123 -6.07 1.30 20.58
N PRO A 124 -6.10 2.50 21.21
CA PRO A 124 -5.03 3.46 21.07
C PRO A 124 -3.73 2.89 21.66
N LYS A 125 -2.63 3.05 20.92
CA LYS A 125 -1.29 2.60 21.34
C LYS A 125 -0.79 3.33 22.59
N TYR A 126 -1.20 4.59 22.75
CA TYR A 126 -0.86 5.41 23.89
C TYR A 126 -2.10 5.63 24.76
N PRO A 127 -1.97 5.53 26.09
CA PRO A 127 -3.07 5.89 26.97
C PRO A 127 -3.39 7.37 26.76
N VAL A 128 -4.64 7.67 26.38
CA VAL A 128 -5.14 9.04 26.32
C VAL A 128 -5.18 9.57 27.75
N ASP A 129 -4.44 10.64 28.02
CA ASP A 129 -4.46 11.29 29.33
C ASP A 129 -5.28 12.59 29.34
N TRP A 130 -5.44 13.17 30.52
CA TRP A 130 -6.23 14.38 30.73
C TRP A 130 -5.59 15.65 30.11
N LEU A 131 -4.29 15.63 29.85
CA LEU A 131 -3.59 16.70 29.14
C LEU A 131 -3.89 16.65 27.64
N ASP A 132 -4.09 15.45 27.07
CA ASP A 132 -4.53 15.29 25.67
C ASP A 132 -5.95 15.84 25.43
N ILE A 133 -6.84 15.74 26.44
CA ILE A 133 -8.25 16.18 26.35
C ILE A 133 -8.40 17.70 26.48
N SER A 134 -7.47 18.37 27.17
CA SER A 134 -7.58 19.80 27.49
C SER A 134 -7.12 20.75 26.37
N VAL A 135 -6.70 20.19 25.22
CA VAL A 135 -6.24 20.95 24.03
C VAL A 135 -7.27 20.91 22.88
N ALA A 136 -8.48 20.36 23.10
CA ALA A 136 -9.55 20.32 22.11
C ALA A 136 -10.45 21.57 22.11
#